data_AF-A0A1Y1YX47-F1
#
_entry.id   AF-A0A1Y1YX47-F1
#
_cell.length_a   1.000
_cell.length_b   1.000
_cell.length_c   1.000
_cell.angle_alpha   90.00
_cell.angle_beta   90.00
_cell.angle_gamma   90.00
#
_symmetry.space_group_name_H-M   'P 1'
#
loop_
_entity.id
_entity.type
_entity.pdbx_description
1 polymer ?
#
loop_
_entity_poly.entity_id
_entity_poly.type
_entity_poly.pdbx_seq_one_letter_code
_entity_poly.pdbx_strand_id
1 'polypeptide(L)'
;QVLCQICGVSFNIGRIRTPAEPRSAAWGPLGPMLHESVWATLPLPLEPTDQQGSYLGYVDSEENIVEHIAGPGCENKRGYPGHDISVEEMRGCQTLQCLVRKPKEHSEYRFDPLPDDEEFEKSGEFFLSGLGDHMPSRDMSSPLVTPARHGCKEPNADNTIWQRGREHDYAMPFHPSCFEVFKRVSLLSIGKVDIGGLTGWWLLEATSYEFENFPRNPDVDECAQQEWEHHKGTAYLVANSLYVPKLRDIFAHVVEVGPDFNPRDGAFNPLTTMDPDGSVDPFQLLPAEIRVEILDHLPSKDIASLRLSSRAFNQMPVRYFQKLILREMPWLWEAWPSVTNPNRTPYSIWASLTESNALDEALPAEIQALKDAHDLEISRNEDLTPFYLPPGKTNYFLLYTLITRHWKELRGLQNRKRIWTDCEEILRRIRR
;
A
#
# COMPACT_ATOMS: atom_id res chain seq x y z
N GLN A 1 7.57 1.43 20.13
CA GLN A 1 8.13 1.79 18.81
C GLN A 1 7.39 3.00 18.20
N VAL A 2 7.95 3.69 17.19
CA VAL A 2 7.24 4.64 16.30
C VAL A 2 6.76 3.90 15.04
N LEU A 3 5.49 4.04 14.70
CA LEU A 3 4.83 3.34 13.58
C LEU A 3 4.38 4.34 12.51
N CYS A 4 3.99 3.85 11.33
CA CYS A 4 3.37 4.69 10.32
C CYS A 4 2.04 5.27 10.85
N GLN A 5 1.91 6.61 10.87
CA GLN A 5 0.71 7.28 11.36
C GLN A 5 -0.55 6.88 10.58
N ILE A 6 -0.40 6.68 9.27
CA ILE A 6 -1.52 6.35 8.37
C ILE A 6 -1.98 4.91 8.60
N CYS A 7 -1.07 3.93 8.50
CA CYS A 7 -1.45 2.52 8.44
C CYS A 7 -1.13 1.69 9.70
N GLY A 8 -0.43 2.25 10.69
CA GLY A 8 -0.08 1.57 11.94
C GLY A 8 0.96 0.46 11.82
N VAL A 9 1.49 0.21 10.61
CA VAL A 9 2.54 -0.80 10.42
C VAL A 9 3.89 -0.21 10.81
N SER A 10 4.73 -1.07 11.42
CA SER A 10 6.11 -0.78 11.82
C SER A 10 7.01 -0.50 10.62
N PHE A 11 8.00 0.39 10.79
CA PHE A 11 9.11 0.57 9.84
C PHE A 11 10.24 -0.45 10.05
N ASN A 12 10.25 -1.15 11.18
CA ASN A 12 11.28 -2.11 11.56
C ASN A 12 10.82 -3.54 11.26
N ILE A 13 10.40 -3.78 10.01
CA ILE A 13 9.96 -5.09 9.54
C ILE A 13 11.16 -5.98 9.24
N GLY A 14 11.09 -7.25 9.62
CA GLY A 14 12.07 -8.27 9.27
C GLY A 14 11.59 -9.18 8.14
N ARG A 15 12.55 -9.72 7.38
CA ARG A 15 12.35 -10.80 6.41
C ARG A 15 13.41 -11.87 6.60
N ILE A 16 12.97 -13.13 6.60
CA ILE A 16 13.83 -14.31 6.69
C ILE A 16 13.89 -14.94 5.30
N ARG A 17 15.08 -15.08 4.72
CA ARG A 17 15.26 -15.64 3.37
C ARG A 17 15.00 -17.13 3.32
N THR A 18 14.66 -17.62 2.12
CA THR A 18 14.66 -19.05 1.79
C THR A 18 16.09 -19.56 1.53
N PRO A 19 16.33 -20.88 1.50
CA PRO A 19 17.64 -21.43 1.17
C PRO A 19 18.15 -21.06 -0.23
N ALA A 20 17.23 -20.77 -1.16
CA ALA A 20 17.55 -20.44 -2.56
C ALA A 20 17.86 -18.96 -2.77
N GLU A 21 17.59 -18.11 -1.79
CA GLU A 21 17.77 -16.67 -1.88
C GLU A 21 19.13 -16.23 -1.32
N PRO A 22 19.74 -15.16 -1.86
CA PRO A 22 20.99 -14.61 -1.35
C PRO A 22 20.80 -14.00 0.05
N ARG A 23 21.91 -13.78 0.77
CA ARG A 23 21.88 -13.16 2.11
C ARG A 23 21.19 -11.79 2.14
N SER A 24 21.32 -11.02 1.07
CA SER A 24 20.67 -9.71 0.89
C SER A 24 19.15 -9.76 0.86
N ALA A 25 18.55 -10.95 0.70
CA ALA A 25 17.10 -11.15 0.78
C ALA A 25 16.59 -11.28 2.23
N ALA A 26 17.45 -11.15 3.24
CA ALA A 26 17.07 -11.18 4.65
C ALA A 26 17.54 -9.93 5.39
N TRP A 27 16.65 -9.32 6.15
CA TRP A 27 16.87 -8.10 6.93
C TRP A 27 16.01 -8.09 8.19
N GLY A 28 16.28 -7.17 9.11
CA GLY A 28 15.45 -6.95 10.30
C GLY A 28 16.23 -6.34 11.46
N PRO A 29 15.54 -5.65 12.39
CA PRO A 29 16.15 -4.91 13.50
C PRO A 29 16.94 -5.79 14.48
N LEU A 30 16.59 -7.07 14.60
CA LEU A 30 17.29 -8.05 15.45
C LEU A 30 18.24 -8.95 14.66
N GLY A 31 18.41 -8.71 13.35
CA GLY A 31 19.07 -9.64 12.43
C GLY A 31 18.43 -11.03 12.42
N PRO A 32 18.97 -11.97 11.64
CA PRO A 32 18.62 -13.38 11.77
C PRO A 32 19.41 -14.01 12.93
N MET A 33 19.30 -13.43 14.13
CA MET A 33 19.99 -13.92 15.32
C MET A 33 19.17 -15.04 15.99
N LEU A 34 19.83 -16.10 16.45
CA LEU A 34 19.30 -16.98 17.49
C LEU A 34 19.81 -16.55 18.87
N HIS A 35 19.00 -16.84 19.89
CA HIS A 35 19.30 -16.69 21.31
C HIS A 35 20.57 -17.49 21.68
N GLU A 36 21.51 -16.87 22.41
CA GLU A 36 22.53 -17.60 23.16
C GLU A 36 21.82 -18.64 24.04
N SER A 37 22.04 -19.95 23.83
CA SER A 37 21.92 -21.04 24.84
C SER A 37 21.46 -22.42 24.34
N VAL A 38 21.84 -22.89 23.14
CA VAL A 38 21.62 -24.33 22.82
C VAL A 38 22.84 -25.10 22.32
N TRP A 39 23.98 -24.47 22.02
CA TRP A 39 25.06 -25.17 21.29
C TRP A 39 26.40 -25.30 22.02
N ALA A 40 26.45 -25.20 23.35
CA ALA A 40 27.70 -25.38 24.08
C ALA A 40 28.24 -26.82 24.14
N THR A 41 27.51 -27.85 23.67
CA THR A 41 27.91 -29.25 23.97
C THR A 41 27.70 -30.33 22.89
N LEU A 42 27.40 -30.03 21.63
CA LEU A 42 27.29 -31.10 20.61
C LEU A 42 28.05 -30.79 19.32
N PRO A 43 28.84 -31.75 18.78
CA PRO A 43 29.57 -31.56 17.54
C PRO A 43 28.60 -31.45 16.36
N LEU A 44 28.81 -30.43 15.51
CA LEU A 44 28.01 -30.12 14.33
C LEU A 44 28.10 -31.25 13.27
N PRO A 45 26.99 -31.70 12.67
CA PRO A 45 27.03 -32.60 11.51
C PRO A 45 27.26 -31.82 10.20
N LEU A 46 28.05 -32.42 9.31
CA LEU A 46 28.54 -31.85 8.04
C LEU A 46 27.63 -32.08 6.81
N GLU A 47 26.42 -32.64 6.95
CA GLU A 47 25.53 -32.92 5.80
C GLU A 47 24.03 -32.79 6.14
N PRO A 48 23.15 -32.57 5.14
CA PRO A 48 21.83 -31.97 5.33
C PRO A 48 20.76 -33.02 5.70
N THR A 49 19.76 -32.58 6.48
CA THR A 49 18.30 -32.88 6.42
C THR A 49 17.64 -33.23 7.75
N ASP A 50 16.37 -32.81 7.94
CA ASP A 50 15.25 -33.74 8.11
C ASP A 50 13.86 -33.15 7.69
N GLN A 51 12.86 -34.03 7.70
CA GLN A 51 11.47 -33.85 7.24
C GLN A 51 10.57 -33.08 8.22
N GLN A 52 11.12 -32.39 9.23
CA GLN A 52 10.38 -31.60 10.21
C GLN A 52 10.68 -30.09 10.21
N GLY A 53 11.47 -29.58 9.26
CA GLY A 53 11.45 -28.15 8.91
C GLY A 53 12.29 -27.19 9.76
N SER A 54 13.45 -27.61 10.31
CA SER A 54 14.43 -26.62 10.78
C SER A 54 15.92 -27.01 10.62
N TYR A 55 16.70 -25.95 10.36
CA TYR A 55 18.16 -25.74 10.39
C TYR A 55 19.00 -26.07 9.15
N LEU A 56 19.15 -25.05 8.28
CA LEU A 56 20.38 -24.77 7.54
C LEU A 56 20.92 -23.45 8.10
N GLY A 57 21.95 -23.52 8.93
CA GLY A 57 22.58 -22.34 9.52
C GLY A 57 23.83 -21.94 8.75
N TYR A 58 23.97 -20.65 8.42
CA TYR A 58 25.29 -20.09 8.05
C TYR A 58 25.96 -19.55 9.32
N VAL A 59 27.23 -19.90 9.53
CA VAL A 59 28.03 -19.43 10.67
C VAL A 59 28.84 -18.22 10.21
N ASP A 60 28.62 -17.06 10.82
CA ASP A 60 29.57 -15.95 10.72
C ASP A 60 30.85 -16.32 11.48
N SER A 61 31.99 -16.31 10.79
CA SER A 61 33.28 -16.76 11.32
C SER A 61 33.83 -15.91 12.46
N GLU A 62 33.27 -14.72 12.71
CA GLU A 62 33.75 -13.82 13.77
C GLU A 62 32.88 -13.84 15.04
N GLU A 63 31.58 -14.22 14.97
CA GLU A 63 30.65 -14.08 16.11
C GLU A 63 29.88 -15.35 16.52
N ASN A 64 30.10 -16.51 15.89
CA ASN A 64 29.34 -17.76 16.18
C ASN A 64 27.80 -17.61 16.05
N ILE A 65 27.33 -16.63 15.28
CA ILE A 65 25.89 -16.42 15.04
C ILE A 65 25.44 -17.34 13.92
N VAL A 66 24.41 -18.13 14.19
CA VAL A 66 23.74 -18.98 13.19
C VAL A 66 22.57 -18.21 12.59
N GLU A 67 22.65 -17.91 11.29
CA GLU A 67 21.52 -17.34 10.54
C GLU A 67 20.36 -18.35 10.49
N HIS A 68 19.16 -17.92 10.87
CA HIS A 68 17.95 -18.71 10.64
C HIS A 68 17.49 -18.60 9.18
N ILE A 69 17.27 -19.74 8.53
CA ILE A 69 16.76 -19.85 7.14
C ILE A 69 15.34 -20.41 7.16
N ALA A 70 14.42 -19.74 6.48
CA ALA A 70 13.02 -20.13 6.45
C ALA A 70 12.82 -21.40 5.63
N GLY A 71 12.38 -22.48 6.28
CA GLY A 71 11.81 -23.64 5.59
C GLY A 71 10.33 -23.41 5.20
N PRO A 72 9.75 -24.28 4.36
CA PRO A 72 8.33 -24.26 4.05
C PRO A 72 7.49 -24.36 5.34
N GLY A 73 6.69 -23.33 5.63
CA GLY A 73 5.84 -23.27 6.83
C GLY A 73 6.52 -22.71 8.08
N CYS A 74 7.67 -22.04 7.96
CA CYS A 74 8.31 -21.33 9.08
C CYS A 74 7.33 -20.42 9.85
N GLU A 75 7.36 -20.51 11.18
CA GLU A 75 6.52 -19.72 12.10
C GLU A 75 7.35 -18.77 12.99
N ASN A 76 8.59 -18.48 12.60
CA ASN A 76 9.45 -17.56 13.34
C ASN A 76 8.91 -16.12 13.24
N LYS A 77 8.56 -15.54 14.39
CA LYS A 77 7.95 -14.21 14.48
C LYS A 77 8.93 -13.03 14.33
N ARG A 78 10.24 -13.29 14.14
CA ARG A 78 11.27 -12.23 13.97
C ARG A 78 11.34 -11.67 12.55
N GLY A 79 10.68 -12.28 11.59
CA GLY A 79 10.58 -11.78 10.22
C GLY A 79 9.59 -12.61 9.39
N TYR A 80 9.04 -12.02 8.33
CA TYR A 80 8.21 -12.80 7.41
C TYR A 80 9.08 -13.76 6.60
N PRO A 81 8.67 -15.03 6.43
CA PRO A 81 9.44 -16.00 5.68
C PRO A 81 9.38 -15.69 4.18
N GLY A 82 10.49 -15.86 3.47
CA GLY A 82 10.59 -15.60 2.03
C GLY A 82 9.72 -16.52 1.17
N HIS A 83 9.27 -17.65 1.74
CA HIS A 83 8.25 -18.50 1.13
C HIS A 83 6.85 -17.86 1.11
N ASP A 84 6.57 -16.94 2.04
CA ASP A 84 5.28 -16.26 2.13
C ASP A 84 5.25 -14.95 1.37
N ILE A 85 6.38 -14.24 1.21
CA ILE A 85 6.43 -12.96 0.51
C ILE A 85 7.81 -12.69 -0.11
N SER A 86 7.84 -12.19 -1.34
CA SER A 86 9.10 -11.92 -2.06
C SER A 86 9.78 -10.63 -1.58
N VAL A 87 11.06 -10.46 -1.93
CA VAL A 87 11.79 -9.21 -1.65
C VAL A 87 11.14 -8.02 -2.35
N GLU A 88 10.73 -8.22 -3.61
CA GLU A 88 10.09 -7.22 -4.45
C GLU A 88 8.71 -6.82 -3.90
N GLU A 89 7.93 -7.79 -3.44
CA GLU A 89 6.65 -7.51 -2.76
C GLU A 89 6.84 -6.70 -1.48
N MET A 90 7.98 -6.82 -0.78
CA MET A 90 8.27 -6.05 0.45
C MET A 90 9.02 -4.73 0.20
N ARG A 91 9.25 -4.33 -1.07
CA ARG A 91 9.99 -3.10 -1.39
C ARG A 91 9.38 -1.89 -0.67
N GLY A 92 10.19 -1.14 0.06
CA GLY A 92 9.77 0.08 0.75
C GLY A 92 8.93 -0.15 2.02
N CYS A 93 8.82 -1.39 2.52
CA CYS A 93 8.10 -1.68 3.77
C CYS A 93 8.79 -1.15 5.04
N GLN A 94 10.09 -0.82 4.94
CA GLN A 94 10.85 -0.17 6.02
C GLN A 94 11.04 1.33 5.79
N THR A 95 10.75 1.81 4.57
CA THR A 95 11.00 3.19 4.17
C THR A 95 10.02 4.12 4.85
N LEU A 96 10.56 5.05 5.63
CA LEU A 96 9.86 6.12 6.31
C LEU A 96 10.06 7.45 5.59
N GLN A 97 9.05 8.29 5.66
CA GLN A 97 9.10 9.70 5.35
C GLN A 97 8.24 10.44 6.38
N CYS A 98 8.51 11.72 6.58
CA CYS A 98 7.77 12.54 7.53
C CYS A 98 7.17 13.79 6.86
N LEU A 99 6.00 14.22 7.34
CA LEU A 99 5.51 15.58 7.10
C LEU A 99 6.09 16.47 8.20
N VAL A 100 6.95 17.39 7.80
CA VAL A 100 7.69 18.31 8.67
C VAL A 100 7.06 19.68 8.57
N ARG A 101 6.78 20.31 9.72
CA ARG A 101 6.20 21.65 9.75
C ARG A 101 7.24 22.68 9.31
N LYS A 102 6.82 23.63 8.47
CA LYS A 102 7.65 24.76 8.08
C LYS A 102 7.94 25.66 9.29
N PRO A 103 9.10 26.33 9.31
CA PRO A 103 9.38 27.37 10.29
C PRO A 103 8.32 28.48 10.23
N LYS A 104 8.03 29.13 11.36
CA LYS A 104 7.12 30.29 11.40
C LYS A 104 7.68 31.44 10.53
N GLU A 105 6.81 32.29 10.01
CA GLU A 105 7.16 33.43 9.13
C GLU A 105 8.23 34.40 9.68
N HIS A 106 8.46 34.40 11.01
CA HIS A 106 9.47 35.21 11.68
C HIS A 106 10.76 34.45 12.04
N SER A 107 10.93 33.22 11.55
CA SER A 107 12.19 32.49 11.71
C SER A 107 13.25 33.04 10.77
N GLU A 108 14.52 32.98 11.18
CA GLU A 108 15.66 33.32 10.31
C GLU A 108 15.78 32.40 9.08
N TYR A 109 15.10 31.24 9.12
CA TYR A 109 14.98 30.32 8.00
C TYR A 109 13.80 30.70 7.11
N ARG A 110 14.13 31.11 5.89
CA ARG A 110 13.18 31.27 4.79
C ARG A 110 12.96 29.92 4.11
N PHE A 111 11.70 29.52 3.94
CA PHE A 111 11.37 28.36 3.12
C PHE A 111 11.54 28.73 1.65
N ASP A 112 12.50 28.10 0.98
CA ASP A 112 12.74 28.25 -0.45
C ASP A 112 12.33 26.96 -1.16
N PRO A 113 11.30 26.99 -2.03
CA PRO A 113 10.80 25.78 -2.68
C PRO A 113 11.86 25.04 -3.51
N LEU A 114 11.88 23.72 -3.40
CA LEU A 114 12.71 22.84 -4.21
C LEU A 114 12.02 22.46 -5.54
N PRO A 115 12.78 22.10 -6.61
CA PRO A 115 12.21 21.78 -7.92
C PRO A 115 11.29 20.56 -7.95
N ASP A 116 11.42 19.66 -6.98
CA ASP A 116 10.65 18.44 -6.79
C ASP A 116 9.54 18.58 -5.73
N ASP A 117 9.42 19.74 -5.07
CA ASP A 117 8.32 20.01 -4.13
C ASP A 117 6.96 19.87 -4.82
N GLU A 118 6.06 19.14 -4.17
CA GLU A 118 4.66 19.07 -4.58
C GLU A 118 3.93 20.38 -4.26
N GLU A 119 2.78 20.62 -4.91
CA GLU A 119 2.03 21.90 -4.77
C GLU A 119 1.61 22.19 -3.32
N PHE A 120 1.33 21.15 -2.53
CA PHE A 120 1.00 21.32 -1.11
C PHE A 120 2.22 21.74 -0.30
N GLU A 121 3.43 21.35 -0.70
CA GLU A 121 4.67 21.74 -0.02
C GLU A 121 5.02 23.19 -0.31
N LYS A 122 4.70 23.69 -1.50
CA LYS A 122 4.93 25.11 -1.86
C LYS A 122 4.00 26.04 -1.11
N SER A 123 2.71 25.71 -1.10
CA SER A 123 1.64 26.59 -0.61
C SER A 123 1.19 26.31 0.84
N GLY A 124 1.45 25.12 1.37
CA GLY A 124 1.00 24.69 2.69
C GLY A 124 1.99 24.95 3.83
N GLU A 125 1.64 24.47 5.02
CA GLU A 125 2.45 24.61 6.25
C GLU A 125 3.46 23.47 6.46
N PHE A 126 3.45 22.45 5.62
CA PHE A 126 4.28 21.25 5.77
C PHE A 126 5.03 20.94 4.48
N PHE A 127 6.18 20.29 4.63
CA PHE A 127 6.96 19.72 3.53
C PHE A 127 7.34 18.26 3.85
N LEU A 128 7.71 17.49 2.85
CA LEU A 128 8.18 16.12 3.02
C LEU A 128 9.66 16.08 3.43
N SER A 129 10.01 15.29 4.43
CA SER A 129 11.42 14.97 4.70
C SER A 129 12.03 14.16 3.55
N GLY A 130 13.35 13.92 3.63
CA GLY A 130 13.97 12.82 2.89
C GLY A 130 13.43 11.45 3.33
N LEU A 131 14.00 10.38 2.78
CA LEU A 131 13.67 9.00 3.10
C LEU A 131 14.65 8.41 4.11
N GLY A 132 14.20 7.48 4.95
CA GLY A 132 15.06 6.62 5.75
C GLY A 132 14.52 5.20 5.77
N ASP A 133 15.37 4.17 5.81
CA ASP A 133 14.97 2.76 5.87
C ASP A 133 15.13 2.18 7.29
N HIS A 134 15.44 3.04 8.28
CA HIS A 134 15.56 2.67 9.68
C HIS A 134 14.86 3.67 10.61
N MET A 135 13.92 3.17 11.42
CA MET A 135 13.28 3.96 12.48
C MET A 135 13.91 3.57 13.84
N PRO A 136 14.65 4.48 14.49
CA PRO A 136 15.21 4.21 15.81
C PRO A 136 14.12 3.97 16.86
N SER A 137 14.52 3.41 18.01
CA SER A 137 13.62 3.38 19.16
C SER A 137 13.26 4.80 19.60
N ARG A 138 12.01 4.97 20.04
CA ARG A 138 11.42 6.28 20.41
C ARG A 138 12.24 7.03 21.46
N ASP A 139 12.88 6.30 22.35
CA ASP A 139 13.68 6.79 23.47
C ASP A 139 15.17 6.96 23.16
N MET A 140 15.60 6.67 21.93
CA MET A 140 17.02 6.70 21.54
C MET A 140 17.38 7.89 20.66
N SER A 141 16.72 8.05 19.51
CA SER A 141 17.04 9.12 18.55
C SER A 141 15.92 9.35 17.53
N SER A 142 16.02 10.46 16.80
CA SER A 142 15.23 10.69 15.59
C SER A 142 15.77 9.87 14.41
N PRO A 143 14.94 9.50 13.42
CA PRO A 143 15.42 8.88 12.19
C PRO A 143 16.30 9.84 11.39
N LEU A 144 17.35 9.31 10.77
CA LEU A 144 18.13 10.01 9.75
C LEU A 144 17.41 9.89 8.41
N VAL A 145 17.45 10.96 7.62
CA VAL A 145 16.83 10.97 6.29
C VAL A 145 17.78 11.48 5.20
N THR A 146 17.65 10.90 4.01
CA THR A 146 18.41 11.27 2.81
C THR A 146 17.53 11.32 1.54
N PRO A 147 17.79 12.26 0.62
CA PRO A 147 18.52 13.50 0.88
C PRO A 147 17.76 14.36 1.89
N ALA A 148 18.50 15.15 2.66
CA ALA A 148 17.89 16.11 3.58
C ALA A 148 17.15 17.19 2.79
N ARG A 149 15.83 17.30 2.97
CA ARG A 149 14.99 18.29 2.29
C ARG A 149 14.78 19.50 3.19
N HIS A 150 14.89 20.70 2.61
CA HIS A 150 14.72 21.97 3.32
C HIS A 150 15.58 22.10 4.60
N GLY A 151 16.77 21.49 4.59
CA GLY A 151 17.70 21.46 5.73
C GLY A 151 17.34 20.45 6.84
N CYS A 152 16.26 19.69 6.71
CA CYS A 152 15.86 18.68 7.69
C CYS A 152 16.59 17.35 7.45
N LYS A 153 17.54 17.03 8.35
CA LYS A 153 18.31 15.77 8.36
C LYS A 153 17.75 14.72 9.33
N GLU A 154 17.11 15.19 10.39
CA GLU A 154 16.64 14.37 11.51
C GLU A 154 15.24 14.84 11.94
N PRO A 155 14.18 14.50 11.18
CA PRO A 155 12.82 14.85 11.57
C PRO A 155 12.50 14.17 12.91
N ASN A 156 12.03 14.94 13.90
CA ASN A 156 11.58 14.41 15.18
C ASN A 156 10.24 13.68 15.02
N ALA A 157 10.34 12.45 14.54
CA ALA A 157 9.21 11.62 14.12
C ALA A 157 8.58 10.90 15.32
N ASP A 158 7.29 11.17 15.59
CA ASP A 158 6.55 10.45 16.63
C ASP A 158 5.05 10.41 16.30
N ASN A 159 4.38 9.34 16.73
CA ASN A 159 2.92 9.24 16.72
C ASN A 159 2.27 10.05 17.87
N THR A 160 3.07 10.44 18.87
CA THR A 160 2.63 11.08 20.11
C THR A 160 3.41 12.36 20.39
N ILE A 161 2.71 13.44 20.72
CA ILE A 161 3.31 14.70 21.17
C ILE A 161 3.37 14.67 22.70
N TRP A 162 4.55 14.38 23.24
CA TRP A 162 4.76 14.20 24.69
C TRP A 162 4.79 15.50 25.49
N GLN A 163 5.13 16.61 24.83
CA GLN A 163 5.33 17.91 25.48
C GLN A 163 4.34 18.93 24.91
N ARG A 164 3.44 19.43 25.77
CA ARG A 164 2.50 20.50 25.41
C ARG A 164 3.25 21.75 24.97
N GLY A 165 2.79 22.41 23.91
CA GLY A 165 3.40 23.62 23.37
C GLY A 165 4.61 23.37 22.47
N ARG A 166 4.95 22.10 22.21
CA ARG A 166 6.03 21.69 21.28
C ARG A 166 5.48 20.99 20.04
N GLU A 167 4.22 21.20 19.70
CA GLU A 167 3.56 20.57 18.55
C GLU A 167 4.31 20.85 17.23
N HIS A 168 5.00 21.99 17.17
CA HIS A 168 5.79 22.40 16.01
C HIS A 168 7.14 21.70 15.86
N ASP A 169 7.59 21.02 16.92
CA ASP A 169 8.88 20.33 16.92
C ASP A 169 8.76 18.89 16.41
N TYR A 170 7.54 18.36 16.23
CA TYR A 170 7.30 16.99 15.79
C TYR A 170 7.03 16.92 14.29
N ALA A 171 7.34 15.77 13.71
CA ALA A 171 7.04 15.41 12.33
C ALA A 171 6.17 14.15 12.30
N MET A 172 5.22 14.10 11.38
CA MET A 172 4.29 12.96 11.27
C MET A 172 4.91 11.84 10.43
N PRO A 173 5.24 10.66 10.98
CA PRO A 173 5.87 9.57 10.23
C PRO A 173 4.86 8.77 9.40
N PHE A 174 5.24 8.34 8.20
CA PHE A 174 4.47 7.42 7.37
C PHE A 174 5.33 6.68 6.34
N HIS A 175 4.81 5.58 5.80
CA HIS A 175 5.37 4.99 4.58
C HIS A 175 4.96 5.84 3.37
N PRO A 176 5.88 6.18 2.45
CA PRO A 176 5.56 6.93 1.24
C PRO A 176 4.41 6.32 0.42
N SER A 177 4.37 4.99 0.32
CA SER A 177 3.29 4.24 -0.34
C SER A 177 1.91 4.41 0.32
N CYS A 178 1.87 4.59 1.64
CA CYS A 178 0.64 4.88 2.37
C CYS A 178 0.14 6.30 2.11
N PHE A 179 1.06 7.26 1.98
CA PHE A 179 0.70 8.64 1.64
C PHE A 179 0.09 8.74 0.24
N GLU A 180 0.57 7.97 -0.73
CA GLU A 180 -0.05 7.85 -2.05
C GLU A 180 -1.47 7.28 -2.02
N VAL A 181 -1.76 6.36 -1.09
CA VAL A 181 -3.14 5.88 -0.86
C VAL A 181 -3.99 7.01 -0.28
N PHE A 182 -3.50 7.73 0.74
CA PHE A 182 -4.20 8.88 1.31
C PHE A 182 -4.54 9.94 0.27
N LYS A 183 -3.58 10.32 -0.60
CA LYS A 183 -3.81 11.28 -1.69
C LYS A 183 -5.00 10.85 -2.55
N ARG A 184 -5.09 9.58 -2.92
CA ARG A 184 -6.17 9.03 -3.76
C ARG A 184 -7.51 9.00 -3.05
N VAL A 185 -7.54 8.60 -1.78
CA VAL A 185 -8.75 8.60 -0.97
C VAL A 185 -9.28 10.03 -0.80
N SER A 186 -8.38 10.98 -0.52
CA SER A 186 -8.68 12.41 -0.39
C SER A 186 -9.20 13.01 -1.70
N LEU A 187 -8.55 12.71 -2.83
CA LEU A 187 -8.99 13.14 -4.15
C LEU A 187 -10.38 12.60 -4.50
N LEU A 188 -10.63 11.30 -4.28
CA LEU A 188 -11.93 10.70 -4.57
C LEU A 188 -13.04 11.28 -3.67
N SER A 189 -12.73 11.56 -2.42
CA SER A 189 -13.72 11.92 -1.40
C SER A 189 -14.00 13.43 -1.32
N ILE A 190 -13.02 14.28 -1.62
CA ILE A 190 -13.06 15.74 -1.40
C ILE A 190 -12.64 16.52 -2.66
N GLY A 191 -12.08 15.87 -3.68
CA GLY A 191 -11.62 16.52 -4.92
C GLY A 191 -10.26 17.22 -4.80
N LYS A 192 -9.59 17.13 -3.65
CA LYS A 192 -8.24 17.66 -3.40
C LYS A 192 -7.47 16.75 -2.44
N VAL A 193 -6.14 16.85 -2.45
CA VAL A 193 -5.28 16.25 -1.41
C VAL A 193 -5.29 17.17 -0.18
N ASP A 194 -5.96 16.77 0.90
CA ASP A 194 -6.17 17.60 2.08
C ASP A 194 -5.09 17.43 3.16
N ILE A 195 -3.90 17.95 2.89
CA ILE A 195 -2.75 17.87 3.82
C ILE A 195 -3.00 18.67 5.11
N GLY A 196 -3.71 19.81 5.01
CA GLY A 196 -4.10 20.59 6.18
C GLY A 196 -5.04 19.80 7.08
N GLY A 197 -6.04 19.12 6.50
CA GLY A 197 -6.90 18.18 7.24
C GLY A 197 -6.10 17.05 7.90
N LEU A 198 -5.24 16.37 7.14
CA LEU A 198 -4.43 15.25 7.65
C LEU A 198 -3.56 15.64 8.85
N THR A 199 -2.82 16.74 8.72
CA THR A 199 -1.93 17.23 9.77
C THR A 199 -2.70 17.83 10.94
N GLY A 200 -3.83 18.50 10.70
CA GLY A 200 -4.72 18.98 11.75
C GLY A 200 -5.30 17.85 12.59
N TRP A 201 -5.79 16.78 11.95
CA TRP A 201 -6.24 15.57 12.64
C TRP A 201 -5.11 14.94 13.47
N TRP A 202 -3.95 14.75 12.86
CA TRP A 202 -2.80 14.18 13.56
C TRP A 202 -2.43 15.02 14.80
N LEU A 203 -2.33 16.34 14.69
CA LEU A 203 -2.00 17.21 15.83
C LEU A 203 -3.02 17.14 16.97
N LEU A 204 -4.31 16.98 16.65
CA LEU A 204 -5.37 16.84 17.65
C LEU A 204 -5.37 15.47 18.34
N GLU A 205 -4.98 14.42 17.61
CA GLU A 205 -5.02 13.03 18.06
C GLU A 205 -3.64 12.42 18.28
N ALA A 206 -2.57 13.21 18.34
CA ALA A 206 -1.20 12.77 18.59
C ALA A 206 -0.98 12.44 20.08
N THR A 207 -1.79 11.51 20.60
CA THR A 207 -1.68 10.93 21.94
C THR A 207 -1.54 9.42 21.83
N SER A 208 -0.85 8.77 22.79
CA SER A 208 -0.76 7.30 22.82
C SER A 208 -2.15 6.66 22.78
N TYR A 209 -3.09 7.22 23.55
CA TYR A 209 -4.46 6.71 23.64
C TYR A 209 -5.20 6.76 22.30
N GLU A 210 -5.24 7.91 21.63
CA GLU A 210 -5.96 8.03 20.35
C GLU A 210 -5.29 7.21 19.25
N PHE A 211 -3.96 7.11 19.26
CA PHE A 211 -3.22 6.29 18.31
C PHE A 211 -3.52 4.79 18.48
N GLU A 212 -3.51 4.30 19.72
CA GLU A 212 -3.81 2.89 20.06
C GLU A 212 -5.29 2.54 19.85
N ASN A 213 -6.21 3.49 20.03
CA ASN A 213 -7.65 3.27 19.84
C ASN A 213 -8.15 3.63 18.43
N PHE A 214 -7.25 3.91 17.48
CA PHE A 214 -7.62 4.05 16.08
C PHE A 214 -8.13 2.69 15.57
N PRO A 215 -9.30 2.60 14.91
CA PRO A 215 -9.94 1.33 14.56
C PRO A 215 -9.25 0.67 13.36
N ARG A 216 -8.04 0.15 13.58
CA ARG A 216 -7.23 -0.53 12.57
C ARG A 216 -7.77 -1.91 12.26
N ASN A 217 -7.22 -2.52 11.22
CA ASN A 217 -7.45 -3.93 10.93
C ASN A 217 -6.89 -4.79 12.09
N PRO A 218 -7.63 -5.81 12.57
CA PRO A 218 -7.20 -6.64 13.70
C PRO A 218 -5.81 -7.27 13.55
N ASP A 219 -5.39 -7.61 12.33
CA ASP A 219 -4.07 -8.19 12.08
C ASP A 219 -2.95 -7.18 12.40
N VAL A 220 -3.20 -5.88 12.27
CA VAL A 220 -2.26 -4.83 12.69
C VAL A 220 -2.12 -4.82 14.21
N ASP A 221 -3.24 -4.85 14.93
CA ASP A 221 -3.25 -4.83 16.40
C ASP A 221 -2.60 -6.10 16.98
N GLU A 222 -2.79 -7.26 16.33
CA GLU A 222 -2.11 -8.50 16.71
C GLU A 222 -0.59 -8.39 16.54
N CYS A 223 -0.12 -7.81 15.43
CA CYS A 223 1.31 -7.68 15.14
C CYS A 223 1.99 -6.53 15.91
N ALA A 224 1.26 -5.47 16.27
CA ALA A 224 1.79 -4.26 16.90
C ALA A 224 1.99 -4.42 18.43
N GLN A 225 2.93 -5.29 18.82
CA GLN A 225 3.33 -5.45 20.22
C GLN A 225 4.41 -4.41 20.60
N GLN A 226 5.19 -4.67 21.66
CA GLN A 226 6.35 -3.83 22.00
C GLN A 226 7.32 -3.68 20.80
N GLU A 227 7.48 -4.76 20.04
CA GLU A 227 8.09 -4.85 18.73
C GLU A 227 7.09 -5.47 17.74
N TRP A 228 7.33 -5.34 16.44
CA TRP A 228 6.47 -5.94 15.44
C TRP A 228 6.62 -7.47 15.39
N GLU A 229 5.55 -8.21 15.69
CA GLU A 229 5.52 -9.67 15.55
C GLU A 229 5.06 -10.08 14.13
N HIS A 230 5.80 -11.00 13.50
CA HIS A 230 5.56 -11.42 12.11
C HIS A 230 4.68 -12.68 12.08
N HIS A 231 3.37 -12.49 12.24
CA HIS A 231 2.42 -13.60 12.28
C HIS A 231 2.16 -14.23 10.91
N LYS A 232 1.87 -15.53 10.91
CA LYS A 232 1.51 -16.26 9.68
C LYS A 232 0.18 -15.72 9.12
N GLY A 233 0.14 -15.47 7.82
CA GLY A 233 -1.04 -14.94 7.13
C GLY A 233 -1.13 -13.41 7.12
N THR A 234 -0.30 -12.69 7.88
CA THR A 234 -0.30 -11.22 7.94
C THR A 234 0.76 -10.57 7.05
N ALA A 235 1.49 -11.36 6.25
CA ALA A 235 2.51 -10.86 5.32
C ALA A 235 1.97 -9.82 4.32
N TYR A 236 0.67 -9.80 4.04
CA TYR A 236 0.06 -8.75 3.22
C TYR A 236 0.16 -7.36 3.86
N LEU A 237 0.30 -7.22 5.19
CA LEU A 237 0.45 -5.92 5.87
C LEU A 237 1.69 -5.15 5.43
N VAL A 238 2.72 -5.86 4.99
CA VAL A 238 4.02 -5.31 4.58
C VAL A 238 4.27 -5.40 3.08
N ALA A 239 3.30 -5.93 2.33
CA ALA A 239 3.35 -5.90 0.88
C ALA A 239 3.19 -4.47 0.37
N ASN A 240 4.04 -4.04 -0.54
CA ASN A 240 3.99 -2.70 -1.13
C ASN A 240 2.63 -2.47 -1.79
N SER A 241 1.90 -1.44 -1.34
CA SER A 241 0.55 -1.15 -1.82
C SER A 241 0.52 -0.65 -3.27
N LEU A 242 1.64 -0.18 -3.81
CA LEU A 242 1.75 0.35 -5.17
C LEU A 242 2.26 -0.69 -6.17
N TYR A 243 2.90 -1.76 -5.68
CA TYR A 243 3.45 -2.86 -6.48
C TYR A 243 2.64 -4.15 -6.30
N VAL A 244 1.93 -4.58 -7.35
CA VAL A 244 1.13 -5.80 -7.32
C VAL A 244 1.42 -6.62 -8.59
N PRO A 245 2.42 -7.54 -8.58
CA PRO A 245 2.89 -8.23 -9.79
C PRO A 245 1.77 -8.86 -10.62
N LYS A 246 0.93 -9.67 -9.98
CA LYS A 246 -0.17 -10.40 -10.63
C LYS A 246 -1.26 -9.49 -11.19
N LEU A 247 -1.35 -8.24 -10.72
CA LEU A 247 -2.36 -7.30 -11.22
C LEU A 247 -2.13 -6.95 -12.69
N ARG A 248 -0.86 -6.96 -13.13
CA ARG A 248 -0.50 -6.73 -14.54
C ARG A 248 -0.96 -7.83 -15.46
N ASP A 249 -0.75 -9.07 -15.03
CA ASP A 249 -1.25 -10.23 -15.77
C ASP A 249 -2.77 -10.09 -15.93
N ILE A 250 -3.48 -9.75 -14.85
CA ILE A 250 -4.93 -9.50 -14.91
C ILE A 250 -5.25 -8.38 -15.91
N PHE A 251 -4.53 -7.26 -15.88
CA PHE A 251 -4.74 -6.15 -16.80
C PHE A 251 -4.53 -6.53 -18.27
N ALA A 252 -3.48 -7.29 -18.58
CA ALA A 252 -3.24 -7.78 -19.93
C ALA A 252 -4.38 -8.68 -20.43
N HIS A 253 -5.01 -9.46 -19.55
CA HIS A 253 -6.12 -10.35 -19.91
C HIS A 253 -7.46 -9.64 -20.08
N VAL A 254 -7.67 -8.48 -19.46
CA VAL A 254 -8.96 -7.76 -19.50
C VAL A 254 -9.03 -6.68 -20.58
N VAL A 255 -7.89 -6.32 -21.19
CA VAL A 255 -7.84 -5.35 -22.29
C VAL A 255 -8.07 -6.08 -23.61
N GLU A 256 -9.23 -5.84 -24.22
CA GLU A 256 -9.65 -6.43 -25.48
C GLU A 256 -8.98 -5.74 -26.68
N VAL A 257 -8.41 -6.54 -27.57
CA VAL A 257 -7.68 -6.07 -28.77
C VAL A 257 -8.53 -6.23 -30.04
N GLY A 258 -9.59 -7.05 -29.99
CA GLY A 258 -10.46 -7.32 -31.13
C GLY A 258 -11.31 -6.10 -31.53
N PRO A 259 -11.63 -5.93 -32.83
CA PRO A 259 -12.45 -4.83 -33.32
C PRO A 259 -13.92 -4.90 -32.88
N ASP A 260 -14.38 -6.09 -32.48
CA ASP A 260 -15.80 -6.37 -32.20
C ASP A 260 -16.20 -6.10 -30.74
N PHE A 261 -15.25 -5.79 -29.85
CA PHE A 261 -15.57 -5.53 -28.46
C PHE A 261 -16.22 -4.16 -28.28
N ASN A 262 -17.40 -4.12 -27.67
CA ASN A 262 -18.04 -2.88 -27.23
C ASN A 262 -18.43 -2.98 -25.74
N PRO A 263 -17.96 -2.06 -24.87
CA PRO A 263 -18.28 -2.11 -23.44
C PRO A 263 -19.76 -1.86 -23.13
N ARG A 264 -20.57 -1.49 -24.12
CA ARG A 264 -22.04 -1.42 -24.01
C ARG A 264 -22.73 -2.77 -24.18
N ASP A 265 -22.00 -3.78 -24.66
CA ASP A 265 -22.54 -5.12 -24.87
C ASP A 265 -22.79 -5.82 -23.54
N GLY A 266 -23.64 -6.86 -23.58
CA GLY A 266 -23.98 -7.68 -22.43
C GLY A 266 -22.78 -8.48 -21.93
N ALA A 267 -22.54 -8.45 -20.63
CA ALA A 267 -21.45 -9.17 -19.97
C ALA A 267 -21.68 -10.70 -19.86
N PHE A 268 -22.88 -11.19 -20.16
CA PHE A 268 -23.27 -12.58 -19.93
C PHE A 268 -23.69 -13.25 -21.23
N ASN A 269 -23.53 -14.57 -21.30
CA ASN A 269 -24.04 -15.33 -22.45
C ASN A 269 -25.58 -15.28 -22.46
N PRO A 270 -26.23 -15.02 -23.62
CA PRO A 270 -27.67 -15.09 -23.73
C PRO A 270 -28.18 -16.49 -23.36
N LEU A 271 -29.20 -16.56 -22.48
CA LEU A 271 -29.86 -17.83 -22.20
C LEU A 271 -30.69 -18.25 -23.42
N THR A 272 -30.47 -19.47 -23.92
CA THR A 272 -31.11 -20.01 -25.13
C THR A 272 -32.53 -20.56 -24.90
N THR A 273 -33.04 -20.53 -23.66
CA THR A 273 -34.31 -21.14 -23.30
C THR A 273 -35.46 -20.14 -23.37
N MET A 274 -36.23 -20.22 -24.47
CA MET A 274 -37.56 -19.63 -24.55
C MET A 274 -38.54 -20.49 -23.77
N ASP A 275 -38.98 -20.00 -22.61
CA ASP A 275 -40.25 -20.42 -22.02
C ASP A 275 -41.31 -19.37 -22.38
N PRO A 276 -42.31 -19.70 -23.23
CA PRO A 276 -43.33 -18.76 -23.67
C PRO A 276 -44.35 -18.40 -22.57
N ASP A 277 -44.30 -19.04 -21.40
CA ASP A 277 -45.39 -18.97 -20.43
C ASP A 277 -45.28 -17.79 -19.44
N GLY A 278 -46.07 -16.76 -19.74
CA GLY A 278 -47.07 -16.24 -18.79
C GLY A 278 -46.68 -15.18 -17.77
N SER A 279 -45.43 -15.08 -17.31
CA SER A 279 -45.03 -14.02 -16.38
C SER A 279 -44.37 -12.84 -17.11
N VAL A 280 -45.13 -11.77 -17.34
CA VAL A 280 -44.59 -10.50 -17.83
C VAL A 280 -43.73 -9.93 -16.71
N ASP A 281 -42.41 -9.97 -16.90
CA ASP A 281 -41.46 -9.35 -15.98
C ASP A 281 -41.72 -7.82 -15.98
N PRO A 282 -42.21 -7.24 -14.87
CA PRO A 282 -42.63 -5.84 -14.83
C PRO A 282 -41.45 -4.89 -15.06
N PHE A 283 -40.22 -5.32 -14.76
CA PHE A 283 -39.03 -4.51 -15.01
C PHE A 283 -38.71 -4.34 -16.50
N GLN A 284 -39.28 -5.18 -17.38
CA GLN A 284 -39.15 -5.01 -18.85
C GLN A 284 -39.85 -3.74 -19.35
N LEU A 285 -40.82 -3.22 -18.59
CA LEU A 285 -41.52 -1.97 -18.91
C LEU A 285 -40.67 -0.73 -18.62
N LEU A 286 -39.58 -0.89 -17.86
CA LEU A 286 -38.73 0.23 -17.47
C LEU A 286 -37.68 0.54 -18.55
N PRO A 287 -37.39 1.84 -18.80
CA PRO A 287 -36.25 2.25 -19.61
C PRO A 287 -34.94 1.64 -19.08
N ALA A 288 -33.95 1.48 -19.96
CA ALA A 288 -32.67 0.89 -19.59
C ALA A 288 -31.93 1.70 -18.50
N GLU A 289 -32.12 3.01 -18.50
CA GLU A 289 -31.56 3.96 -17.54
C GLU A 289 -32.09 3.68 -16.13
N ILE A 290 -33.41 3.50 -15.99
CA ILE A 290 -34.05 3.21 -14.70
C ILE A 290 -33.63 1.82 -14.19
N ARG A 291 -33.47 0.85 -15.09
CA ARG A 291 -32.92 -0.46 -14.73
C ARG A 291 -31.50 -0.33 -14.18
N VAL A 292 -30.63 0.42 -14.84
CA VAL A 292 -29.27 0.67 -14.34
C VAL A 292 -29.28 1.41 -13.00
N GLU A 293 -30.18 2.37 -12.81
CA GLU A 293 -30.35 3.09 -11.55
C GLU A 293 -30.78 2.16 -10.40
N ILE A 294 -31.69 1.22 -10.64
CA ILE A 294 -32.04 0.18 -9.66
C ILE A 294 -30.80 -0.58 -9.20
N LEU A 295 -29.92 -0.96 -10.13
CA LEU A 295 -28.68 -1.67 -9.79
C LEU A 295 -27.72 -0.82 -8.94
N ASP A 296 -27.69 0.49 -9.15
CA ASP A 296 -26.84 1.42 -8.38
C ASP A 296 -27.18 1.40 -6.87
N HIS A 297 -28.39 0.95 -6.49
CA HIS A 297 -28.83 0.79 -5.10
C HIS A 297 -28.67 -0.61 -4.50
N LEU A 298 -28.17 -1.59 -5.26
CA LEU A 298 -28.06 -2.98 -4.82
C LEU A 298 -26.60 -3.41 -4.65
N PRO A 299 -26.21 -4.14 -3.58
CA PRO A 299 -24.89 -4.76 -3.49
C PRO A 299 -24.73 -5.87 -4.54
N SER A 300 -23.48 -6.20 -4.90
CA SER A 300 -23.17 -7.22 -5.91
C SER A 300 -23.89 -8.57 -5.73
N LYS A 301 -24.09 -9.03 -4.50
CA LYS A 301 -24.85 -10.26 -4.18
C LYS A 301 -26.32 -10.17 -4.61
N ASP A 302 -26.94 -9.02 -4.38
CA ASP A 302 -28.35 -8.78 -4.72
C ASP A 302 -28.50 -8.52 -6.22
N ILE A 303 -27.53 -7.87 -6.86
CA ILE A 303 -27.44 -7.77 -8.32
C ILE A 303 -27.41 -9.16 -8.93
N ALA A 304 -26.55 -10.07 -8.43
CA ALA A 304 -26.47 -11.43 -8.93
C ALA A 304 -27.80 -12.20 -8.74
N SER A 305 -28.47 -12.01 -7.61
CA SER A 305 -29.77 -12.63 -7.32
C SER A 305 -30.87 -12.09 -8.24
N LEU A 306 -30.93 -10.76 -8.42
CA LEU A 306 -31.87 -10.08 -9.33
C LEU A 306 -31.69 -10.54 -10.78
N ARG A 307 -30.43 -10.76 -11.20
CA ARG A 307 -30.09 -11.29 -12.52
C ARG A 307 -30.71 -12.66 -12.79
N LEU A 308 -30.83 -13.49 -11.75
CA LEU A 308 -31.39 -14.84 -11.83
C LEU A 308 -32.92 -14.85 -11.70
N SER A 309 -33.50 -13.83 -11.05
CA SER A 309 -34.94 -13.76 -10.80
C SER A 309 -35.71 -12.89 -11.81
N SER A 310 -35.05 -12.01 -12.56
CA SER A 310 -35.68 -11.10 -13.52
C SER A 310 -34.95 -11.10 -14.87
N ARG A 311 -35.72 -11.33 -15.93
CA ARG A 311 -35.24 -11.32 -17.32
C ARG A 311 -34.75 -9.93 -17.73
N ALA A 312 -35.30 -8.86 -17.16
CA ALA A 312 -34.95 -7.48 -17.45
C ALA A 312 -33.49 -7.14 -17.07
N PHE A 313 -32.90 -7.91 -16.16
CA PHE A 313 -31.53 -7.75 -15.68
C PHE A 313 -30.59 -8.88 -16.11
N ASN A 314 -31.06 -9.88 -16.86
CA ASN A 314 -30.26 -11.02 -17.29
C ASN A 314 -28.95 -10.58 -17.98
N GLN A 315 -29.07 -9.57 -18.84
CA GLN A 315 -27.95 -8.90 -19.48
C GLN A 315 -27.64 -7.58 -18.80
N MET A 316 -26.36 -7.33 -18.57
CA MET A 316 -25.85 -6.07 -18.02
C MET A 316 -24.72 -5.58 -18.90
N PRO A 317 -24.65 -4.27 -19.22
CA PRO A 317 -23.53 -3.73 -19.98
C PRO A 317 -22.20 -4.00 -19.26
N VAL A 318 -21.16 -4.43 -19.98
CA VAL A 318 -19.80 -4.61 -19.41
C VAL A 318 -19.34 -3.36 -18.66
N ARG A 319 -19.64 -2.17 -19.20
CA ARG A 319 -19.30 -0.88 -18.59
C ARG A 319 -19.94 -0.66 -17.21
N TYR A 320 -21.06 -1.30 -16.90
CA TYR A 320 -21.68 -1.18 -15.58
C TYR A 320 -20.73 -1.68 -14.48
N PHE A 321 -19.94 -2.72 -14.76
CA PHE A 321 -18.97 -3.24 -13.79
C PHE A 321 -17.89 -2.23 -13.42
N GLN A 322 -17.63 -1.21 -14.23
CA GLN A 322 -16.76 -0.10 -13.84
C GLN A 322 -17.35 0.69 -12.66
N LYS A 323 -18.66 0.96 -12.67
CA LYS A 323 -19.35 1.59 -11.53
C LYS A 323 -19.29 0.70 -10.29
N LEU A 324 -19.51 -0.60 -10.48
CA LEU A 324 -19.47 -1.59 -9.40
C LEU A 324 -18.08 -1.67 -8.75
N ILE A 325 -17.02 -1.68 -9.55
CA ILE A 325 -15.63 -1.62 -9.10
C ILE A 325 -15.38 -0.33 -8.33
N LEU A 326 -15.78 0.84 -8.86
CA LEU A 326 -15.58 2.10 -8.14
C LEU A 326 -16.29 2.12 -6.78
N ARG A 327 -17.47 1.48 -6.67
CA ARG A 327 -18.26 1.42 -5.44
C ARG A 327 -17.73 0.40 -4.42
N GLU A 328 -17.33 -0.79 -4.86
CA GLU A 328 -16.98 -1.91 -3.98
C GLU A 328 -15.47 -2.12 -3.82
N MET A 329 -14.68 -1.56 -4.75
CA MET A 329 -13.24 -1.68 -4.86
C MET A 329 -12.61 -0.31 -5.20
N PRO A 330 -12.93 0.77 -4.45
CA PRO A 330 -12.44 2.12 -4.77
C PRO A 330 -10.91 2.21 -4.75
N TRP A 331 -10.23 1.34 -4.02
CA TRP A 331 -8.77 1.19 -4.04
C TRP A 331 -8.19 0.69 -5.39
N LEU A 332 -9.02 0.26 -6.35
CA LEU A 332 -8.57 -0.14 -7.70
C LEU A 332 -8.60 1.07 -8.63
N TRP A 333 -7.75 2.06 -8.33
CA TRP A 333 -7.73 3.33 -9.05
C TRP A 333 -7.34 3.21 -10.52
N GLU A 334 -6.72 2.11 -10.91
CA GLU A 334 -6.42 1.75 -12.30
C GLU A 334 -7.70 1.60 -13.16
N ALA A 335 -8.85 1.30 -12.52
CA ALA A 335 -10.14 1.09 -13.16
C ALA A 335 -11.08 2.31 -13.10
N TRP A 336 -10.67 3.42 -12.46
CA TRP A 336 -11.54 4.59 -12.29
C TRP A 336 -11.96 5.21 -13.64
N PRO A 337 -13.21 5.70 -13.76
CA PRO A 337 -13.66 6.42 -14.96
C PRO A 337 -12.78 7.62 -15.29
N SER A 338 -12.48 7.87 -16.57
CA SER A 338 -11.60 8.98 -16.99
C SER A 338 -12.07 10.37 -16.56
N VAL A 339 -13.36 10.56 -16.27
CA VAL A 339 -13.93 11.85 -15.83
C VAL A 339 -13.74 12.08 -14.33
N THR A 340 -13.72 11.00 -13.53
CA THR A 340 -13.41 11.02 -12.09
C THR A 340 -11.94 10.74 -11.81
N ASN A 341 -11.16 10.39 -12.84
CA ASN A 341 -9.73 10.20 -12.77
C ASN A 341 -9.10 11.59 -12.71
N PRO A 342 -8.70 12.08 -11.52
CA PRO A 342 -8.16 13.42 -11.35
C PRO A 342 -6.73 13.40 -11.90
N ASN A 343 -6.64 13.43 -13.22
CA ASN A 343 -5.43 13.26 -14.01
C ASN A 343 -4.64 11.96 -13.73
N ARG A 344 -3.83 11.60 -14.71
CA ARG A 344 -2.77 10.60 -14.63
C ARG A 344 -1.70 11.03 -13.64
N THR A 345 -2.06 11.29 -12.39
CA THR A 345 -1.14 11.79 -11.38
C THR A 345 -0.18 10.65 -11.10
N PRO A 346 1.09 10.76 -11.56
CA PRO A 346 2.07 9.74 -11.27
C PRO A 346 2.21 9.61 -9.75
N TYR A 347 2.71 8.47 -9.28
CA TYR A 347 3.14 8.42 -7.88
C TYR A 347 4.20 9.50 -7.65
N SER A 348 4.20 10.10 -6.45
CA SER A 348 5.33 10.92 -6.05
C SER A 348 6.62 10.12 -6.21
N ILE A 349 7.71 10.78 -6.63
CA ILE A 349 9.01 10.12 -6.81
C ILE A 349 9.41 9.40 -5.50
N TRP A 350 9.08 10.02 -4.37
CA TRP A 350 9.33 9.55 -3.02
C TRP A 350 8.61 8.24 -2.67
N ALA A 351 7.52 7.92 -3.37
CA ALA A 351 6.78 6.67 -3.18
C ALA A 351 7.34 5.48 -3.96
N SER A 352 8.28 5.73 -4.87
CA SER A 352 8.93 4.70 -5.69
C SER A 352 10.36 4.38 -5.25
N LEU A 353 10.98 5.25 -4.46
CA LEU A 353 12.37 5.15 -4.02
C LEU A 353 12.47 4.58 -2.59
N THR A 354 13.62 4.00 -2.28
CA THR A 354 14.06 3.64 -0.92
C THR A 354 15.22 4.54 -0.48
N GLU A 355 15.60 4.53 0.80
CA GLU A 355 16.80 5.26 1.25
C GLU A 355 18.04 4.80 0.47
N SER A 356 18.17 3.48 0.25
CA SER A 356 19.27 2.91 -0.52
C SER A 356 19.33 3.45 -1.96
N ASN A 357 18.19 3.78 -2.58
CA ASN A 357 18.17 4.44 -3.89
C ASN A 357 18.54 5.94 -3.79
N ALA A 358 18.25 6.58 -2.66
CA ALA A 358 18.50 8.00 -2.41
C ALA A 358 19.93 8.31 -1.96
N LEU A 359 20.71 7.30 -1.51
CA LEU A 359 22.09 7.46 -1.03
C LEU A 359 23.14 7.58 -2.15
N ASP A 360 22.83 7.21 -3.39
CA ASP A 360 23.82 7.23 -4.49
C ASP A 360 24.14 8.65 -5.02
N GLU A 361 23.39 9.69 -4.66
CA GLU A 361 23.59 11.06 -5.18
C GLU A 361 23.10 12.12 -4.16
N ALA A 362 23.91 13.12 -3.79
CA ALA A 362 23.52 14.13 -2.79
C ALA A 362 23.91 15.59 -3.14
N LEU A 363 22.90 16.41 -3.56
CA LEU A 363 22.73 17.91 -3.57
C LEU A 363 22.04 18.52 -4.86
N PRO A 364 22.00 19.84 -5.18
CA PRO A 364 21.05 20.40 -6.18
C PRO A 364 21.18 19.99 -7.65
N ALA A 365 22.33 19.51 -8.13
CA ALA A 365 22.40 18.90 -9.47
C ALA A 365 21.75 17.51 -9.44
N GLU A 366 21.75 16.89 -8.27
CA GLU A 366 21.24 15.58 -7.97
C GLU A 366 19.72 15.52 -7.87
N ILE A 367 18.97 16.62 -7.70
CA ILE A 367 17.48 16.56 -7.83
C ILE A 367 17.08 16.35 -9.30
N GLN A 368 17.82 16.94 -10.23
CA GLN A 368 17.61 16.66 -11.66
C GLN A 368 18.10 15.25 -12.00
N ALA A 369 19.23 14.82 -11.47
CA ALA A 369 19.71 13.44 -11.66
C ALA A 369 18.80 12.39 -10.99
N LEU A 370 18.20 12.69 -9.82
CA LEU A 370 17.16 11.88 -9.18
C LEU A 370 15.90 11.83 -10.03
N LYS A 371 15.48 12.95 -10.64
CA LYS A 371 14.38 12.93 -11.62
C LYS A 371 14.75 12.11 -12.85
N ASP A 372 15.95 12.25 -13.39
CA ASP A 372 16.42 11.50 -14.56
C ASP A 372 16.59 10.00 -14.25
N ALA A 373 17.08 9.66 -13.06
CA ALA A 373 17.23 8.30 -12.54
C ALA A 373 15.87 7.69 -12.20
N HIS A 374 14.95 8.46 -11.63
CA HIS A 374 13.57 8.05 -11.41
C HIS A 374 12.84 7.86 -12.74
N ASP A 375 13.01 8.73 -13.73
CA ASP A 375 12.47 8.57 -15.07
C ASP A 375 13.06 7.34 -15.76
N LEU A 376 14.36 7.08 -15.58
CA LEU A 376 15.02 5.88 -16.05
C LEU A 376 14.50 4.62 -15.31
N GLU A 377 14.29 4.70 -14.01
CA GLU A 377 13.76 3.60 -13.20
C GLU A 377 12.31 3.33 -13.54
N ILE A 378 11.47 4.35 -13.74
CA ILE A 378 10.13 4.23 -14.31
C ILE A 378 10.19 3.57 -15.69
N SER A 379 11.14 3.96 -16.53
CA SER A 379 11.27 3.38 -17.88
C SER A 379 11.69 1.90 -17.83
N ARG A 380 12.40 1.48 -16.78
CA ARG A 380 12.87 0.11 -16.56
C ARG A 380 11.88 -0.75 -15.76
N ASN A 381 11.15 -0.13 -14.84
CA ASN A 381 10.14 -0.70 -13.98
C ASN A 381 8.83 0.01 -14.30
N GLU A 382 8.12 -0.50 -15.30
CA GLU A 382 6.78 -0.06 -15.66
C GLU A 382 5.81 -0.05 -14.43
N ASP A 383 6.18 -0.69 -13.31
CA ASP A 383 5.36 -0.90 -12.10
C ASP A 383 5.28 0.35 -11.24
N LEU A 384 6.23 1.27 -11.46
CA LEU A 384 6.32 2.56 -10.78
C LEU A 384 5.39 3.60 -11.40
N THR A 385 4.67 3.23 -12.46
CA THR A 385 3.60 4.07 -13.03
C THR A 385 2.25 3.43 -12.78
N PRO A 386 1.23 4.20 -12.34
CA PRO A 386 -0.12 3.69 -12.29
C PRO A 386 -0.54 3.27 -13.70
N PHE A 387 -0.83 1.98 -13.90
CA PHE A 387 -1.36 1.50 -15.16
C PHE A 387 -2.83 1.90 -15.28
N TYR A 388 -3.21 2.56 -16.37
CA TYR A 388 -4.59 3.02 -16.57
C TYR A 388 -5.31 2.17 -17.60
N LEU A 389 -6.41 1.55 -17.20
CA LEU A 389 -7.20 0.70 -18.06
C LEU A 389 -7.95 1.53 -19.13
N PRO A 390 -7.84 1.20 -20.43
CA PRO A 390 -8.50 1.93 -21.50
C PRO A 390 -10.03 1.74 -21.46
N PRO A 391 -10.85 2.77 -21.15
CA PRO A 391 -12.27 2.56 -20.88
C PRO A 391 -13.08 1.98 -22.04
N GLY A 392 -12.67 2.23 -23.28
CA GLY A 392 -13.30 1.69 -24.48
C GLY A 392 -12.91 0.26 -24.82
N LYS A 393 -11.89 -0.30 -24.16
CA LYS A 393 -11.31 -1.61 -24.47
C LYS A 393 -11.24 -2.56 -23.26
N THR A 394 -11.60 -2.09 -22.07
CA THR A 394 -11.52 -2.92 -20.86
C THR A 394 -12.80 -3.70 -20.63
N ASN A 395 -12.66 -5.02 -20.49
CA ASN A 395 -13.69 -5.91 -20.01
C ASN A 395 -13.78 -5.84 -18.47
N TYR A 396 -14.52 -4.85 -17.97
CA TYR A 396 -14.68 -4.60 -16.53
C TYR A 396 -15.36 -5.76 -15.77
N PHE A 397 -16.19 -6.56 -16.44
CA PHE A 397 -16.77 -7.76 -15.84
C PHE A 397 -15.70 -8.83 -15.58
N LEU A 398 -14.85 -9.09 -16.58
CA LEU A 398 -13.73 -10.01 -16.43
C LEU A 398 -12.76 -9.50 -15.36
N LEU A 399 -12.49 -8.19 -15.32
CA LEU A 399 -11.66 -7.58 -14.28
C LEU A 399 -12.20 -7.84 -12.87
N TYR A 400 -13.48 -7.52 -12.61
CA TYR A 400 -14.11 -7.79 -11.32
C TYR A 400 -14.00 -9.28 -10.93
N THR A 401 -14.21 -10.18 -11.90
CA THR A 401 -14.14 -11.63 -11.71
C THR A 401 -12.72 -12.11 -11.40
N LEU A 402 -11.70 -11.61 -12.11
CA LEU A 402 -10.32 -12.02 -11.91
C LEU A 402 -9.75 -11.49 -10.58
N ILE A 403 -10.08 -10.25 -10.20
CA ILE A 403 -9.67 -9.68 -8.91
C ILE A 403 -10.27 -10.48 -7.75
N THR A 404 -11.57 -10.79 -7.81
CA THR A 404 -12.24 -11.58 -6.76
C THR A 404 -11.71 -13.01 -6.70
N ARG A 405 -11.49 -13.65 -7.86
CA ARG A 405 -10.95 -15.02 -7.94
C ARG A 405 -9.53 -15.14 -7.39
N HIS A 406 -8.67 -14.17 -7.69
CA HIS A 406 -7.25 -14.20 -7.33
C HIS A 406 -6.93 -13.40 -6.07
N TRP A 407 -7.92 -12.98 -5.29
CA TRP A 407 -7.75 -12.07 -4.15
C TRP A 407 -6.59 -12.45 -3.22
N LYS A 408 -6.46 -13.75 -2.87
CA LYS A 408 -5.41 -14.27 -1.97
C LYS A 408 -3.98 -14.07 -2.49
N GLU A 409 -3.81 -13.91 -3.80
CA GLU A 409 -2.52 -13.74 -4.48
C GLU A 409 -2.19 -12.26 -4.73
N LEU A 410 -3.08 -11.33 -4.35
CA LEU A 410 -2.94 -9.90 -4.58
C LEU A 410 -2.58 -9.17 -3.28
N ARG A 411 -1.48 -9.56 -2.63
CA ARG A 411 -1.10 -9.05 -1.29
C ARG A 411 -0.96 -7.53 -1.23
N GLY A 412 -0.28 -6.91 -2.19
CA GLY A 412 -0.19 -5.44 -2.24
C GLY A 412 -1.56 -4.77 -2.40
N LEU A 413 -2.51 -5.41 -3.10
CA LEU A 413 -3.89 -4.92 -3.23
C LEU A 413 -4.71 -5.13 -1.95
N GLN A 414 -4.47 -6.23 -1.23
CA GLN A 414 -5.02 -6.46 0.12
C GLN A 414 -4.54 -5.37 1.08
N ASN A 415 -3.24 -5.05 1.06
CA ASN A 415 -2.69 -3.96 1.88
C ASN A 415 -3.28 -2.61 1.49
N ARG A 416 -3.36 -2.33 0.18
CA ARG A 416 -3.96 -1.11 -0.35
C ARG A 416 -5.41 -0.95 0.10
N LYS A 417 -6.22 -2.02 0.05
CA LYS A 417 -7.60 -2.01 0.56
C LYS A 417 -7.65 -1.67 2.04
N ARG A 418 -6.78 -2.26 2.85
CA ARG A 418 -6.70 -1.98 4.29
C ARG A 418 -6.33 -0.52 4.58
N ILE A 419 -5.25 -0.03 3.96
CA ILE A 419 -4.80 1.36 4.11
C ILE A 419 -5.89 2.32 3.62
N TRP A 420 -6.61 1.96 2.55
CA TRP A 420 -7.75 2.74 2.08
C TRP A 420 -8.82 2.92 3.18
N THR A 421 -9.17 1.86 3.90
CA THR A 421 -10.11 1.92 5.03
C THR A 421 -9.58 2.81 6.16
N ASP A 422 -8.29 2.72 6.51
CA ASP A 422 -7.67 3.62 7.50
C ASP A 422 -7.76 5.09 7.04
N CYS A 423 -7.49 5.37 5.78
CA CYS A 423 -7.61 6.72 5.20
C CYS A 423 -9.06 7.24 5.18
N GLU A 424 -10.06 6.39 4.90
CA GLU A 424 -11.48 6.77 4.98
C GLU A 424 -11.86 7.18 6.40
N GLU A 425 -11.38 6.45 7.41
CA GLU A 425 -11.58 6.78 8.82
C GLU A 425 -10.88 8.11 9.20
N ILE A 426 -9.65 8.34 8.73
CA ILE A 426 -8.94 9.62 8.90
C ILE A 426 -9.80 10.77 8.33
N LEU A 427 -10.26 10.66 7.08
CA LEU A 427 -11.11 11.69 6.46
C LEU A 427 -12.44 11.86 7.19
N ARG A 428 -13.00 10.79 7.75
CA ARG A 428 -14.21 10.84 8.57
C ARG A 428 -13.98 11.60 9.87
N ARG A 429 -12.78 11.53 10.46
CA ARG A 429 -12.40 12.31 11.67
C ARG A 429 -12.09 13.76 11.34
N ILE A 430 -11.44 14.05 10.20
CA ILE A 430 -11.18 15.42 9.72
C ILE A 430 -12.48 16.22 9.51
N ARG A 431 -13.58 15.55 9.15
CA ARG A 431 -14.89 16.18 8.92
C ARG A 431 -15.72 16.40 10.19
N ARG A 432 -15.34 15.80 11.32
CA ARG A 432 -16.00 16.05 12.62
C ARG A 432 -15.52 17.38 13.17
#